data_AF-A0A8J2XCJ7-F1
#
_entry.id   AF-A0A8J2XCJ7-F1
#
_cell.length_a   1.000
_cell.length_b   1.000
_cell.length_c   1.000
_cell.angle_alpha   90.00
_cell.angle_beta   90.00
_cell.angle_gamma   90.00
#
_symmetry.space_group_name_H-M   'P 1'
#
loop_
_entity.id
_entity.type
_entity.pdbx_description
1 polymer ?
#
loop_
_entity_poly.entity_id
_entity_poly.type
_entity_poly.pdbx_seq_one_letter_code
_entity_poly.pdbx_strand_id
1 'polypeptide(L)' 'MTSQLMSAPKFLSSHEGESYKVLDSTFTIKIFGQETEGQWLLYEIVTPAGHEPPLHSHPWDETLYIHRRGNGSSS' A
#
# COMPACT_ATOMS: atom_id res chain seq x y z
N MET A 1 -31.72 4.87 -0.47
CA MET A 1 -30.64 3.87 -0.52
C MET A 1 -30.16 3.80 -1.94
N THR A 2 -29.05 4.46 -2.25
CA THR A 2 -28.50 4.45 -3.61
C THR A 2 -27.75 3.13 -3.75
N SER A 3 -28.22 2.26 -4.64
CA SER A 3 -27.50 1.05 -5.03
C SER A 3 -26.16 1.47 -5.60
N GLN A 4 -25.09 1.25 -4.85
CA GLN A 4 -23.74 1.44 -5.33
C GLN A 4 -23.53 0.39 -6.43
N LEU A 5 -23.43 0.83 -7.68
CA LEU A 5 -23.00 -0.04 -8.76
C LEU A 5 -21.64 -0.59 -8.34
N MET A 6 -21.55 -1.91 -8.14
CA MET A 6 -20.26 -2.57 -7.95
C MET A 6 -19.33 -2.06 -9.05
N SER A 7 -18.24 -1.40 -8.67
CA SER A 7 -17.28 -0.92 -9.66
C SER A 7 -16.74 -2.13 -10.43
N ALA A 8 -16.50 -1.96 -11.72
CA ALA A 8 -15.93 -3.02 -12.52
C ALA A 8 -14.59 -3.46 -11.91
N PRO A 9 -14.28 -4.77 -11.87
CA PRO A 9 -13.02 -5.26 -11.33
C PRO A 9 -11.84 -4.63 -12.07
N LYS A 10 -10.87 -4.14 -11.30
CA LYS A 10 -9.63 -3.56 -11.82
C LYS A 10 -8.52 -4.60 -11.75
N PHE A 11 -7.84 -4.80 -12.87
CA PHE A 11 -6.62 -5.60 -12.93
C PHE A 11 -5.42 -4.65 -12.92
N LEU A 12 -4.51 -4.87 -11.98
CA LEU A 12 -3.27 -4.11 -11.84
C LEU A 12 -2.10 -5.03 -12.08
N SER A 13 -1.15 -4.59 -12.91
CA SER A 13 0.19 -5.16 -12.95
C SER A 13 0.99 -4.75 -11.70
N SER A 14 2.14 -5.39 -11.47
CA SER A 14 2.95 -5.20 -10.27
C SER A 14 3.32 -3.74 -9.97
N HIS A 15 3.45 -2.89 -11.00
CA HIS A 15 3.89 -1.50 -10.84
C HIS A 15 2.76 -0.47 -10.97
N GLU A 16 1.53 -0.92 -11.27
CA GLU A 16 0.38 -0.02 -11.39
C GLU A 16 -0.24 0.26 -10.03
N GLY A 17 -0.81 1.45 -9.89
CA GLY A 17 -1.30 2.00 -8.63
C GLY A 17 -0.83 3.44 -8.47
N GLU A 18 -1.47 4.19 -7.58
CA GLU A 18 -1.05 5.56 -7.31
C GLU A 18 0.13 5.55 -6.35
N SER A 19 1.24 6.17 -6.76
CA SER A 19 2.49 6.10 -6.01
C SER A 19 2.85 7.43 -5.36
N TYR A 20 3.25 7.37 -4.10
CA TYR A 20 3.65 8.51 -3.30
C TYR A 20 5.04 8.27 -2.69
N LYS A 21 5.83 9.33 -2.56
CA LYS A 21 7.06 9.32 -1.78
C LYS A 21 6.74 9.79 -0.37
N VAL A 22 7.05 8.95 0.61
CA VAL A 22 6.88 9.24 2.04
C VAL A 22 8.20 8.95 2.72
N LEU A 23 8.87 10.00 3.17
CA LEU A 23 10.26 9.93 3.61
C LEU A 23 11.12 9.25 2.52
N ASP A 24 11.90 8.24 2.89
CA ASP A 24 12.76 7.47 1.97
C ASP A 24 12.02 6.30 1.29
N SER A 25 10.74 6.10 1.61
CA SER A 25 9.95 4.96 1.14
C SER A 25 9.03 5.37 -0.01
N THR A 26 8.70 4.39 -0.86
CA THR A 26 7.69 4.52 -1.91
C THR A 26 6.48 3.70 -1.53
N PHE A 27 5.33 4.36 -1.44
CA PHE A 27 4.03 3.74 -1.20
C PHE A 27 3.29 3.69 -2.52
N THR A 28 2.79 2.51 -2.91
CA THR A 28 1.92 2.36 -4.09
C THR A 28 0.57 1.84 -3.63
N ILE A 29 -0.46 2.69 -3.70
CA ILE A 29 -1.83 2.33 -3.34
C ILE A 29 -2.43 1.49 -4.48
N LYS A 30 -2.84 0.26 -4.14
CA LYS A 30 -3.51 -0.68 -5.05
C LYS A 30 -5.03 -0.54 -4.95
N ILE A 31 -5.53 -0.32 -3.74
CA ILE A 31 -6.95 -0.19 -3.42
C ILE A 31 -7.11 0.92 -2.38
N PHE A 32 -7.86 1.97 -2.74
CA PHE A 32 -8.25 3.03 -1.85
C PHE A 32 -9.41 2.62 -0.95
N GLY A 33 -9.51 3.21 0.24
CA GLY A 33 -10.63 2.94 1.15
C GLY A 33 -11.99 3.23 0.52
N GLN A 34 -12.10 4.25 -0.35
CA GLN A 34 -13.35 4.57 -1.05
C GLN A 34 -13.81 3.43 -1.96
N GLU A 35 -12.89 2.63 -2.50
CA GLU A 35 -13.19 1.46 -3.34
C GLU A 35 -13.75 0.28 -2.53
N THR A 36 -13.63 0.33 -1.20
CA THR A 36 -14.07 -0.72 -0.26
C THR A 36 -15.08 -0.19 0.76
N GLU A 37 -15.74 0.95 0.48
CA GLU A 37 -16.67 1.61 1.41
C GLU A 37 -16.04 1.92 2.78
N GLY A 38 -14.75 2.20 2.80
CA GLY A 38 -13.96 2.53 3.99
C GLY A 38 -13.60 1.33 4.87
N GLN A 39 -13.84 0.09 4.40
CA GLN A 39 -13.60 -1.11 5.21
C GLN A 39 -12.10 -1.42 5.32
N TRP A 40 -11.33 -1.26 4.25
CA TRP A 40 -9.89 -1.53 4.22
C TRP A 40 -9.21 -0.87 3.02
N LEU A 41 -7.89 -0.79 3.05
CA LEU A 41 -7.07 -0.35 1.92
C LEU A 41 -5.93 -1.33 1.69
N LEU A 42 -5.32 -1.27 0.52
CA LEU A 42 -4.14 -2.06 0.20
C LEU A 42 -3.08 -1.18 -0.45
N TYR A 43 -1.88 -1.19 0.13
CA TYR A 43 -0.71 -0.54 -0.42
C TYR A 43 0.48 -1.51 -0.43
N GLU A 44 1.44 -1.23 -1.31
CA GLU A 44 2.77 -1.82 -1.27
C GLU A 44 3.77 -0.77 -0.79
N ILE A 45 4.68 -1.15 0.11
CA ILE A 45 5.78 -0.30 0.56
C ILE A 45 7.10 -0.86 0.03
N VAL A 46 7.89 0.01 -0.59
CA VAL A 46 9.29 -0.25 -0.91
C VAL A 46 10.13 0.71 -0.10
N THR A 47 10.92 0.16 0.82
CA THR A 47 11.81 0.92 1.69
C THR A 47 13.27 0.49 1.50
N PRO A 48 14.25 1.40 1.53
CA PRO A 48 15.66 1.05 1.55
C PRO A 48 16.01 0.23 2.81
N ALA A 49 17.05 -0.60 2.72
CA ALA A 49 17.52 -1.37 3.86
C ALA A 49 17.99 -0.44 5.00
N GLY A 50 17.53 -0.70 6.23
CA GLY A 50 17.87 0.10 7.40
C GLY A 50 17.03 1.36 7.58
N HIS A 51 16.04 1.59 6.71
CA HIS A 51 15.07 2.67 6.87
C HIS A 51 13.74 2.07 7.37
N GLU A 52 13.22 2.64 8.44
CA GLU A 52 11.98 2.21 9.08
C GLU A 52 11.10 3.44 9.35
N PRO A 53 9.77 3.30 9.30
CA PRO A 53 8.90 4.38 9.77
C PRO A 53 9.18 4.68 11.25
N PRO A 54 9.06 5.95 11.69
CA PRO A 54 9.14 6.28 13.11
C PRO A 54 8.16 5.43 13.93
N LEU A 55 8.45 5.21 15.20
CA LEU A 55 7.51 4.54 16.10
C LEU A 55 6.20 5.34 16.21
N HIS A 56 5.06 4.72 15.91
CA HIS A 56 3.74 5.35 15.96
C HIS A 56 2.63 4.32 16.26
N SER A 57 1.39 4.80 16.42
CA SER A 57 0.20 3.99 16.73
C SER A 57 -1.04 4.54 16.06
N HIS A 58 -2.02 3.67 15.80
CA HIS A 58 -3.32 4.02 15.23
C HIS A 58 -4.48 3.32 15.96
N PRO A 59 -5.72 3.86 15.88
CA PRO A 59 -6.92 3.21 16.42
C PRO A 59 -7.48 2.09 15.51
N TRP A 60 -6.84 1.80 14.39
CA TRP A 60 -7.20 0.73 13.46
C TRP A 60 -6.11 -0.35 13.39
N ASP A 61 -6.48 -1.53 12.91
CA ASP A 61 -5.55 -2.64 12.70
C ASP A 61 -4.71 -2.42 11.43
N GLU A 62 -3.44 -2.78 11.50
CA GLU A 62 -2.51 -2.79 10.37
C GLU A 62 -1.83 -4.14 10.26
N THR A 63 -1.74 -4.68 9.03
CA THR A 63 -1.05 -5.95 8.76
C THR A 63 -0.02 -5.74 7.67
N LEU A 64 1.20 -6.21 7.93
CA LEU A 64 2.32 -6.14 6.99
C LEU A 64 2.68 -7.55 6.53
N TYR A 65 2.64 -7.77 5.21
CA TYR A 65 3.10 -9.01 4.59
C TYR A 65 4.35 -8.76 3.75
N ILE A 66 5.46 -9.40 4.11
CA ILE A 66 6.73 -9.28 3.40
C ILE A 66 6.72 -10.22 2.19
N HIS A 67 6.44 -9.68 1.01
CA HIS A 67 6.37 -10.48 -0.22
C HIS A 67 7.65 -10.44 -1.07
N ARG A 68 8.58 -9.49 -0.80
CA ARG A 68 9.90 -9.46 -1.41
C ARG A 68 10.92 -8.83 -0.47
N ARG A 69 12.17 -9.29 -0.56
CA ARG A 69 13.32 -8.51 -0.10
C ARG A 69 13.94 -7.83 -1.31
N GLY A 70 14.34 -6.56 -1.16
CA GLY A 70 15.19 -5.93 -2.17
C GLY A 70 16.49 -6.72 -2.29
N ASN A 71 16.97 -6.96 -3.51
CA ASN A 71 18.33 -7.43 -3.71
C ASN A 71 19.26 -6.30 -3.27
N GLY A 72 19.84 -6.40 -2.07
CA GLY A 72 20.95 -5.54 -1.70
C GLY A 72 22.10 -5.87 -2.63
N SER A 73 22.31 -5.07 -3.68
CA SER A 73 23.64 -5.00 -4.28
C SER A 73 24.50 -4.23 -3.29
N SER A 74 25.26 -4.95 -2.49
CA SER A 74 26.47 -4.40 -1.89
C SER A 74 27.38 -3.96 -3.05
N SER A 75 27.38 -2.66 -3.33
CA SER A 75 28.44 -1.99 -4.08
C SER A 75 29.76 -2.12 -3.34
#